data_AF-A0A2V9RRG2-F1
#
_entry.id   AF-A0A2V9RRG2-F1
#
_cell.length_a   1.000
_cell.length_b   1.000
_cell.length_c   1.000
_cell.angle_alpha   90.00
_cell.angle_beta   90.00
_cell.angle_gamma   90.00
#
_symmetry.space_group_name_H-M   'P 1'
#
loop_
_entity.id
_entity.type
_entity.pdbx_description
1 polymer ?
#
loop_
_entity_poly.entity_id
_entity_poly.type
_entity_poly.pdbx_seq_one_letter_code
_entity_poly.pdbx_strand_id
1 'polypeptide(L)'
;MTTVFITHAHWDHVGGHSYFRGLNPRPKFYGRGNYQEEFEKEFNGPEVFAKQFFGERFSSEDVLSYKPDITIDNRTDLTIGGSKFELIPVRGGETHDAMLIYLPDEKVMFMGD
;
A
#
# COMPACT_ATOMS: atom_id res chain seq x y z
N MET A 1 12.01 -3.45 -12.75
CA MET A 1 11.03 -2.86 -11.82
C MET A 1 11.80 -2.29 -10.64
N THR A 2 11.67 -1.00 -10.34
CA THR A 2 12.47 -0.34 -9.28
C THR A 2 11.63 0.17 -8.11
N THR A 3 10.32 0.34 -8.32
CA THR A 3 9.44 1.05 -7.39
C THR A 3 8.07 0.39 -7.35
N VAL A 4 7.47 0.36 -6.15
CA VAL A 4 6.07 0.03 -5.89
C VAL A 4 5.48 1.21 -5.11
N PHE A 5 4.36 1.75 -5.57
CA PHE A 5 3.53 2.68 -4.80
C PHE A 5 2.37 1.93 -4.18
N ILE A 6 2.11 2.18 -2.90
CA ILE A 6 1.00 1.60 -2.15
C ILE A 6 -0.05 2.68 -1.94
N THR A 7 -1.25 2.47 -2.47
CA THR A 7 -2.39 3.38 -2.35
C THR A 7 -2.90 3.46 -0.92
N HIS A 8 -3.01 2.32 -0.24
CA HIS A 8 -3.31 2.20 1.20
C HIS A 8 -2.95 0.78 1.68
N ALA A 9 -2.95 0.54 2.98
CA ALA A 9 -2.46 -0.70 3.58
C ALA A 9 -3.55 -1.69 4.04
N HIS A 10 -4.48 -2.03 3.15
CA HIS A 10 -5.34 -3.19 3.33
C HIS A 10 -4.69 -4.48 2.81
N TRP A 11 -5.17 -5.61 3.31
CA TRP A 11 -4.69 -6.95 3.00
C TRP A 11 -4.54 -7.24 1.50
N ASP A 12 -5.46 -6.75 0.66
CA ASP A 12 -5.50 -6.97 -0.78
C ASP A 12 -4.56 -6.03 -1.56
N HIS A 13 -4.11 -4.95 -0.94
CA HIS A 13 -3.16 -4.00 -1.51
C HIS A 13 -1.71 -4.33 -1.12
N VAL A 14 -1.47 -4.87 0.09
CA VAL A 14 -0.11 -5.15 0.60
C VAL A 14 0.20 -6.63 0.84
N GLY A 15 -0.79 -7.54 0.83
CA GLY A 15 -0.58 -8.97 1.12
C GLY A 15 0.36 -9.68 0.14
N GLY A 16 0.52 -9.14 -1.08
CA GLY A 16 1.47 -9.67 -2.08
C GLY A 16 2.90 -9.14 -1.96
N HIS A 17 3.21 -8.28 -0.98
CA HIS A 17 4.47 -7.52 -0.97
C HIS A 17 5.72 -8.42 -0.87
N SER A 18 5.64 -9.56 -0.19
CA SER A 18 6.77 -10.47 0.06
C SER A 18 7.38 -11.00 -1.25
N TYR A 19 6.53 -11.31 -2.24
CA TYR A 19 6.96 -11.73 -3.58
C TYR A 19 7.86 -10.67 -4.23
N PHE A 20 7.40 -9.43 -4.27
CA PHE A 20 8.14 -8.33 -4.89
C PHE A 20 9.44 -8.01 -4.14
N ARG A 21 9.46 -8.17 -2.81
CA ARG A 21 10.68 -8.01 -1.99
C ARG A 21 11.75 -9.07 -2.31
N GLY A 22 11.38 -10.22 -2.85
CA GLY A 22 12.29 -11.27 -3.31
C GLY A 22 12.92 -11.02 -4.69
N LEU A 23 12.49 -10.01 -5.44
CA LEU A 23 12.99 -9.70 -6.78
C LEU A 23 14.39 -9.05 -6.75
N ASN A 24 15.13 -9.18 -7.86
CA ASN A 24 16.42 -8.53 -8.07
C ASN A 24 16.43 -7.77 -9.42
N PRO A 25 16.63 -6.44 -9.45
CA PRO A 25 16.81 -5.56 -8.29
C PRO A 25 15.55 -5.50 -7.41
N ARG A 26 15.76 -5.38 -6.09
CA ARG A 26 14.68 -5.25 -5.12
C ARG A 26 13.98 -3.90 -5.31
N PRO A 27 12.66 -3.87 -5.56
CA PRO A 27 11.92 -2.61 -5.68
C PRO A 27 11.78 -1.92 -4.32
N LYS A 28 11.74 -0.59 -4.33
CA LYS A 28 11.43 0.24 -3.16
C LYS A 28 9.93 0.46 -3.04
N PHE A 29 9.40 0.23 -1.86
CA PHE A 29 8.01 0.47 -1.53
C PHE A 29 7.83 1.88 -0.96
N TYR A 30 6.92 2.62 -1.56
CA TYR A 30 6.50 3.95 -1.13
C TYR A 30 5.07 3.84 -0.62
N GLY A 31 4.83 4.27 0.60
CA GLY A 31 3.51 4.20 1.21
C GLY A 31 3.36 5.22 2.33
N ARG A 32 2.18 5.29 2.93
CA ARG A 32 1.91 6.19 4.05
C ARG A 32 2.61 5.74 5.33
N GLY A 33 3.01 6.70 6.17
CA GLY A 33 3.68 6.42 7.45
C GLY A 33 2.74 5.92 8.55
N ASN A 34 1.43 6.14 8.40
CA ASN A 34 0.40 5.74 9.37
C ASN A 34 -0.33 4.42 9.02
N TYR A 35 0.29 3.57 8.19
CA TYR A 35 -0.30 2.33 7.68
C TYR A 35 -0.70 1.33 8.77
N GLN A 36 -0.01 1.34 9.92
CA GLN A 36 -0.29 0.42 11.03
C GLN A 36 -1.69 0.63 11.62
N GLU A 37 -2.26 1.84 11.50
CA GLU A 37 -3.63 2.11 11.95
C GLU A 37 -4.64 1.21 11.22
N GLU A 38 -4.38 0.85 9.96
CA GLU A 38 -5.27 -0.04 9.21
C GLU A 38 -5.09 -1.50 9.62
N PHE A 39 -3.86 -1.95 9.87
CA PHE A 39 -3.60 -3.30 10.38
C PHE A 39 -4.31 -3.54 11.72
N GLU A 40 -4.27 -2.54 12.61
CA GLU A 40 -4.98 -2.59 13.89
C GLU A 40 -6.51 -2.66 13.72
N LYS A 41 -7.08 -2.09 12.66
CA LYS A 41 -8.53 -2.19 12.41
C LYS A 41 -8.89 -3.51 11.74
N GLU A 42 -8.12 -3.91 10.75
CA GLU A 42 -8.37 -5.07 9.88
C GLU A 42 -8.29 -6.40 10.63
N PHE A 43 -7.35 -6.51 11.58
CA PHE A 43 -7.10 -7.77 12.30
C PHE A 43 -7.56 -7.77 13.76
N ASN A 44 -8.40 -6.82 14.18
CA ASN A 44 -8.98 -6.78 15.54
C ASN A 44 -10.35 -7.48 15.66
N GLY A 45 -10.74 -8.24 14.64
CA GLY A 45 -11.97 -9.04 14.61
C GLY A 45 -11.77 -10.51 15.07
N PRO A 46 -12.86 -11.23 15.40
CA PRO A 46 -12.78 -12.66 15.73
C PRO A 46 -12.30 -13.53 14.55
N GLU A 47 -11.35 -14.45 14.80
CA GLU A 47 -10.70 -15.32 13.80
C GLU A 47 -11.70 -16.19 12.99
N VAL A 48 -12.84 -16.54 13.58
CA VAL A 48 -13.89 -17.33 12.91
C VAL A 48 -14.46 -16.60 11.68
N PHE A 49 -14.58 -15.27 11.72
CA PHE A 49 -15.05 -14.48 10.58
C PHE A 49 -13.94 -14.33 9.53
N ALA A 50 -12.68 -14.22 9.97
CA ALA A 50 -11.53 -14.15 9.08
C ALA A 50 -11.41 -15.42 8.22
N LYS A 51 -11.58 -16.62 8.80
CA LYS A 51 -11.53 -17.89 8.02
C LYS A 51 -12.64 -18.01 6.99
N GLN A 52 -13.85 -17.54 7.31
CA GLN A 52 -14.96 -17.56 6.37
C GLN A 52 -14.73 -16.60 5.20
N PHE A 53 -14.11 -15.46 5.46
CA PHE A 53 -13.87 -14.42 4.45
C PHE A 53 -12.62 -14.70 3.60
N PHE A 54 -11.48 -14.98 4.25
CA PHE A 54 -10.18 -15.14 3.58
C PHE A 54 -9.83 -16.59 3.19
N GLY A 55 -10.53 -17.57 3.78
CA GLY A 55 -10.25 -18.99 3.59
C GLY A 55 -9.12 -19.52 4.46
N GLU A 56 -8.98 -20.85 4.50
CA GLU A 56 -8.08 -21.55 5.44
C GLU A 56 -6.58 -21.34 5.17
N ARG A 57 -6.21 -20.88 3.97
CA ARG A 57 -4.80 -20.68 3.58
C ARG A 57 -4.30 -19.27 3.82
N PHE A 58 -5.19 -18.35 4.19
CA PHE A 58 -4.79 -16.97 4.45
C PHE A 58 -3.98 -16.89 5.75
N SER A 59 -2.85 -16.19 5.68
CA SER A 59 -2.01 -15.87 6.82
C SER A 59 -1.98 -14.36 7.00
N SER A 60 -2.42 -13.86 8.15
CA SER A 60 -2.33 -12.43 8.45
C SER A 60 -0.88 -11.94 8.46
N GLU A 61 0.09 -12.81 8.73
CA GLU A 61 1.53 -12.47 8.67
C GLU A 61 1.97 -12.02 7.27
N ASP A 62 1.34 -12.52 6.20
CA ASP A 62 1.65 -12.10 4.82
C ASP A 62 1.30 -10.62 4.59
N VAL A 63 0.38 -10.09 5.40
CA VAL A 63 -0.02 -8.68 5.41
C VAL A 63 0.79 -7.91 6.45
N LEU A 64 0.81 -8.39 7.70
CA LEU A 64 1.42 -7.70 8.86
C LEU A 64 2.93 -7.49 8.73
N SER A 65 3.62 -8.32 7.95
CA SER A 65 5.05 -8.18 7.67
C SER A 65 5.38 -7.02 6.70
N TYR A 66 4.37 -6.40 6.10
CA TYR A 66 4.56 -5.23 5.25
C TYR A 66 5.06 -4.01 6.05
N LYS A 67 5.91 -3.23 5.37
CA LYS A 67 6.29 -1.87 5.76
C LYS A 67 6.70 -1.09 4.52
N PRO A 68 6.47 0.23 4.44
CA PRO A 68 7.05 1.05 3.40
C PRO A 68 8.57 1.14 3.58
N ASP A 69 9.31 1.21 2.47
CA ASP A 69 10.75 1.56 2.51
C ASP A 69 10.94 3.08 2.56
N ILE A 70 9.97 3.83 2.01
CA ILE A 70 9.91 5.30 2.02
C ILE A 70 8.50 5.72 2.42
N THR A 71 8.39 6.54 3.46
CA THR A 71 7.11 7.08 3.93
C THR A 71 6.76 8.38 3.21
N ILE A 72 5.49 8.56 2.86
CA ILE A 72 4.97 9.74 2.18
C ILE A 72 3.89 10.38 3.03
N ASP A 73 4.27 11.31 3.91
CA ASP A 73 3.33 11.97 4.83
C ASP A 73 2.98 13.41 4.39
N ASN A 74 3.65 13.89 3.35
CA ASN A 74 3.33 15.15 2.67
C ASN A 74 3.27 14.92 1.17
N ARG A 75 2.61 15.82 0.44
CA ARG A 75 2.60 15.79 -1.03
C ARG A 75 4.05 15.74 -1.54
N THR A 76 4.35 14.75 -2.36
CA THR A 76 5.70 14.45 -2.82
C THR A 76 5.69 14.25 -4.32
N ASP A 77 6.46 15.07 -5.03
CA ASP A 77 6.62 14.96 -6.48
C ASP A 77 7.90 14.17 -6.79
N LEU A 78 7.82 13.20 -7.69
CA LEU A 78 8.91 12.28 -8.02
C LEU A 78 9.01 12.04 -9.53
N THR A 79 10.22 11.74 -10.00
CA THR A 79 10.45 11.22 -11.35
C THR A 79 11.08 9.84 -11.26
N ILE A 80 10.42 8.81 -11.81
CA ILE A 80 10.90 7.43 -11.81
C ILE A 80 10.86 6.90 -13.24
N GLY A 81 12.01 6.43 -13.74
CA GLY A 81 12.10 5.88 -15.09
C GLY A 81 11.76 6.88 -16.21
N GLY A 82 11.78 8.19 -15.92
CA GLY A 82 11.37 9.25 -16.85
C GLY A 82 9.93 9.72 -16.70
N SER A 83 9.07 8.99 -15.98
CA SER A 83 7.68 9.39 -15.70
C SER A 83 7.60 10.23 -14.43
N LYS A 84 6.76 11.27 -14.44
CA LYS A 84 6.46 12.10 -13.27
C LYS A 84 5.29 11.53 -12.49
N PHE A 85 5.37 11.63 -11.18
CA PHE A 85 4.34 11.22 -10.24
C PHE A 85 4.15 12.29 -9.18
N GLU A 86 2.92 12.57 -8.82
CA GLU A 86 2.56 13.31 -7.62
C GLU A 86 1.91 12.31 -6.65
N LEU A 87 2.54 12.12 -5.49
CA LEU A 87 2.03 11.30 -4.41
C LEU A 87 1.34 12.22 -3.41
N ILE A 88 0.03 12.03 -3.21
CA ILE A 88 -0.82 12.97 -2.48
C ILE A 88 -1.48 12.22 -1.31
N PRO A 89 -0.94 12.36 -0.09
CA PRO A 89 -1.58 11.86 1.12
C PRO A 89 -2.97 12.46 1.30
N VAL A 90 -3.97 11.61 1.51
CA VAL A 90 -5.32 12.01 1.89
C VAL A 90 -5.73 11.30 3.17
N ARG A 91 -6.67 11.88 3.92
CA ARG A 91 -7.24 11.25 5.12
C ARG A 91 -8.70 10.93 4.85
N GLY A 92 -9.06 9.66 4.95
CA GLY A 92 -10.41 9.18 4.70
C GLY A 92 -10.67 8.85 3.24
N GLY A 93 -11.92 8.52 2.94
CA GLY A 93 -12.26 7.64 1.82
C GLY A 93 -12.47 6.25 2.39
N GLU A 94 -11.71 5.28 1.91
CA GLU A 94 -11.66 3.93 2.48
C GLU A 94 -10.81 3.85 3.76
N THR A 95 -9.56 4.36 3.75
CA THR A 95 -8.62 4.25 4.88
C THR A 95 -8.05 5.60 5.37
N HIS A 96 -7.44 5.63 6.56
CA HIS A 96 -6.73 6.81 7.07
C HIS A 96 -5.35 7.00 6.40
N ASP A 97 -4.81 5.94 5.82
CA ASP A 97 -3.53 5.89 5.12
C ASP A 97 -3.70 5.88 3.59
N ALA A 98 -4.79 6.47 3.09
CA ALA A 98 -5.03 6.59 1.66
C ALA A 98 -4.05 7.57 0.97
N MET A 99 -3.60 7.22 -0.24
CA MET A 99 -2.70 8.02 -1.06
C MET A 99 -3.17 8.01 -2.51
N LEU A 100 -3.47 9.21 -3.02
CA LEU A 100 -3.73 9.39 -4.45
C LEU A 100 -2.39 9.44 -5.19
N ILE A 101 -2.34 8.83 -6.37
CA ILE A 101 -1.17 8.82 -7.24
C ILE A 101 -1.57 9.44 -8.57
N TYR A 102 -1.03 10.62 -8.87
CA TYR A 102 -1.35 11.34 -10.10
C TYR A 102 -0.16 11.36 -11.05
N LEU A 103 -0.44 11.08 -12.33
CA LEU A 103 0.51 11.11 -13.43
C LEU A 103 0.17 12.32 -14.31
N PRO A 104 0.88 13.46 -14.16
CA PRO A 104 0.48 14.72 -14.77
C PRO A 104 0.62 14.75 -16.29
N ASP A 105 1.63 14.06 -16.84
CA ASP A 105 1.87 14.05 -18.28
C ASP A 105 0.78 13.21 -19.00
N GLU A 106 0.29 12.17 -18.34
CA GLU A 106 -0.77 11.27 -18.82
C GLU A 106 -2.19 11.74 -18.43
N LYS A 107 -2.31 12.66 -17.47
CA LYS A 107 -3.58 13.14 -16.89
C LYS A 107 -4.43 12.01 -16.28
N VAL A 108 -3.77 11.07 -15.62
CA VAL A 108 -4.40 9.90 -14.99
C VAL A 108 -4.21 9.96 -13.48
N MET A 109 -5.29 9.68 -12.74
CA MET A 109 -5.26 9.56 -11.28
C MET A 109 -5.64 8.14 -10.86
N PHE A 110 -4.79 7.53 -10.04
CA PHE A 110 -5.12 6.33 -9.29
C PHE A 110 -5.61 6.77 -7.91
N MET A 111 -6.83 6.35 -7.56
CA MET A 111 -7.52 6.84 -6.37
C MET A 111 -7.48 5.89 -5.16
N GLY A 112 -6.96 4.66 -5.34
CA GLY A 112 -7.23 3.58 -4.40
C GLY A 112 -8.67 3.08 -4.58
N ASP A 113 -9.34 2.78 -3.47
CA ASP A 113 -10.74 2.36 -3.41
C ASP A 113 -11.60 3.41 -2.66
#